data_AF-A0A957D5F1-F1
#
_entry.id   AF-A0A957D5F1-F1
#
_cell.length_a   1.000
_cell.length_b   1.000
_cell.length_c   1.000
_cell.angle_alpha   90.00
_cell.angle_beta   90.00
_cell.angle_gamma   90.00
#
_symmetry.space_group_name_H-M   'P 1'
#
loop_
_entity.id
_entity.type
_entity.pdbx_description
1 polymer ?
#
loop_
_entity_poly.entity_id
_entity_poly.type
_entity_poly.pdbx_seq_one_letter_code
_entity_poly.pdbx_strand_id
1 'polypeptide(L)'
;MFKQRKSFTILMLLLSLFLIVSTVAAETSAPDTINTFTISPSSANIGTSVTFQGDYDVTQVQNAFCFYFASADAAAWASNFTSLGSIAGVSYTQGGTTICPGVPGYGSVNFYTTNTSAASFGDIFSQGITVPNIATGAKIVAVRQYEGLNCDPTAGAVYGITCGYVNYRSTSLTVLPASSTVYAEPSGACSGTPCYTSVQAAVNGVATGGTVSLEGNFFENVSINQNVTILSTSGATVTGSGGATFTINGGTVAIHDIGINGDGSNPAINVTGGSLTLRGNDIDDAGQAAVSNSGGTVVAYVNNITNSGAVSSGVSGTGTYDHNWWGSYTVQPANVSAGDWSERLGAAVDAYGIGSLGNASITGGTGTAVVVSHGRGSLNAPFDQATVADGNTQCSDYYDFFVQSGSGTWTVNMPIDLGTGCDSVYNNRKVFSFDVGTASCMDGSGVDPACWNSLVDNGAILTQVPFGSYRLLRWSGVTTAELQGTPLVSGNQDDLDPTAINLLGFGSQNSVGTLLPAAIGLSLLMGLSLILIRRRRA
;
A
#
# COMPACT_ATOMS: atom_id res chain seq x y z
N MET A 1 -33.48 44.04 94.51
CA MET A 1 -34.67 43.49 93.82
C MET A 1 -34.48 43.73 92.33
N PHE A 2 -33.93 42.81 91.54
CA PHE A 2 -34.56 41.59 90.98
C PHE A 2 -35.94 41.85 90.35
N LYS A 3 -36.37 41.33 89.20
CA LYS A 3 -35.79 40.53 88.09
C LYS A 3 -37.02 40.08 87.27
N GLN A 4 -37.24 40.52 86.03
CA GLN A 4 -38.00 39.76 85.02
C GLN A 4 -37.83 40.45 83.65
N ARG A 5 -36.85 40.07 82.83
CA ARG A 5 -36.74 38.87 81.96
C ARG A 5 -37.66 38.98 80.73
N LYS A 6 -37.08 39.29 79.56
CA LYS A 6 -36.30 38.38 78.67
C LYS A 6 -37.16 37.38 77.84
N SER A 7 -38.45 37.63 77.64
CA SER A 7 -39.29 36.69 76.86
C SER A 7 -39.64 37.11 75.42
N PHE A 8 -39.34 38.34 74.98
CA PHE A 8 -39.73 38.78 73.63
C PHE A 8 -38.65 38.65 72.55
N THR A 9 -37.37 38.66 72.92
CA THR A 9 -36.26 38.57 71.94
C THR A 9 -35.91 37.13 71.56
N ILE A 10 -36.28 36.14 72.38
CA ILE A 10 -36.02 34.72 72.09
C ILE A 10 -37.05 34.14 71.11
N LEU A 11 -38.29 34.65 71.10
CA LEU A 11 -39.33 34.16 70.18
C LEU A 11 -39.11 34.63 68.73
N MET A 12 -38.51 35.81 68.54
CA MET A 12 -38.21 36.34 67.20
C MET A 12 -36.92 35.76 66.59
N LEU A 13 -36.00 35.26 67.43
CA LEU A 13 -34.79 34.55 66.99
C LEU A 13 -35.07 33.07 66.67
N LEU A 14 -36.06 32.45 67.31
CA LEU A 14 -36.48 31.07 67.01
C LEU A 14 -37.36 30.99 65.76
N LEU A 15 -38.12 32.04 65.42
CA LEU A 15 -38.92 32.08 64.18
C LEU A 15 -38.07 32.38 62.93
N SER A 16 -36.91 33.02 63.09
CA SER A 16 -35.94 33.24 62.00
C SER A 16 -34.96 32.08 61.81
N LEU A 17 -34.85 31.16 62.80
CA LEU A 17 -34.08 29.93 62.67
C LEU A 17 -34.91 28.75 62.10
N PHE A 18 -36.25 28.84 62.10
CA PHE A 18 -37.14 27.82 61.54
C PHE A 18 -37.63 28.11 60.11
N LEU A 19 -37.30 29.28 59.54
CA LEU A 19 -37.63 29.67 58.17
C LEU A 19 -36.41 29.75 57.23
N ILE A 20 -35.31 29.07 57.61
CA ILE A 20 -34.17 28.74 56.74
C ILE A 20 -33.99 27.21 56.79
N VAL A 21 -35.07 26.47 56.56
CA VAL A 21 -35.05 25.03 56.30
C VAL A 21 -36.07 24.73 55.22
N SER A 22 -35.81 25.24 54.02
CA SER A 22 -36.35 24.72 52.76
C SER A 22 -35.67 25.44 51.61
N THR A 23 -35.05 24.67 50.71
CA THR A 23 -34.19 25.10 49.58
C THR A 23 -32.73 25.42 49.89
N VAL A 24 -32.10 24.63 50.76
CA VAL A 24 -30.78 24.12 50.36
C VAL A 24 -31.12 22.95 49.44
N ALA A 25 -31.12 23.19 48.13
CA ALA A 25 -31.00 22.11 47.18
C ALA A 25 -29.81 21.28 47.68
N ALA A 26 -30.02 19.98 47.90
CA ALA A 26 -28.92 19.08 48.13
C ALA A 26 -27.95 19.28 46.95
N GLU A 27 -26.87 20.02 47.15
CA GLU A 27 -25.63 19.72 46.47
C GLU A 27 -25.32 18.32 46.94
N THR A 28 -25.82 17.34 46.19
CA THR A 28 -25.30 15.99 46.20
C THR A 28 -23.82 16.17 45.96
N SER A 29 -23.03 16.06 47.03
CA SER A 29 -21.58 15.99 46.98
C SER A 29 -21.24 15.09 45.80
N ALA A 30 -20.49 15.64 44.83
CA ALA A 30 -20.07 14.91 43.65
C ALA A 30 -19.51 13.55 44.10
N PRO A 31 -19.90 12.42 43.49
CA PRO A 31 -19.49 11.11 43.99
C PRO A 31 -17.96 10.99 43.97
N ASP A 32 -17.37 10.63 45.11
CA ASP A 32 -15.92 10.65 45.41
C ASP A 32 -15.07 9.65 44.60
N THR A 33 -15.67 8.83 43.73
CA THR A 33 -14.95 7.86 42.92
C THR A 33 -15.49 7.82 41.50
N ILE A 34 -14.76 8.44 40.58
CA ILE A 34 -14.90 8.25 39.15
C ILE A 34 -13.79 7.28 38.74
N ASN A 35 -14.14 6.19 38.04
CA ASN A 35 -13.12 5.29 37.49
C ASN A 35 -12.38 6.03 36.37
N THR A 36 -11.11 6.31 36.60
CA THR A 36 -10.22 7.00 35.66
C THR A 36 -9.36 6.00 34.92
N PHE A 37 -9.33 6.09 33.60
CA PHE A 37 -8.48 5.27 32.74
C PHE A 37 -7.43 6.14 32.08
N THR A 38 -6.18 5.72 32.15
CA THR A 38 -5.06 6.47 31.59
C THR A 38 -4.73 5.95 30.19
N ILE A 39 -5.01 6.72 29.15
CA ILE A 39 -4.53 6.48 27.79
C ILE A 39 -3.12 7.06 27.71
N SER A 40 -2.11 6.20 27.69
CA SER A 40 -0.72 6.63 27.51
C SER A 40 -0.41 6.82 26.02
N PRO A 41 0.36 7.85 25.64
CA PRO A 41 0.89 7.99 24.27
C PRO A 41 1.70 6.78 23.82
N SER A 42 2.28 6.02 24.75
CA SER A 42 3.02 4.78 24.44
C SER A 42 2.13 3.61 24.02
N SER A 43 0.81 3.69 24.25
CA SER A 43 -0.17 2.65 23.92
C SER A 43 -1.10 3.03 22.75
N ALA A 44 -1.13 4.31 22.36
CA ALA A 44 -1.96 4.84 21.29
C ALA A 44 -1.35 6.14 20.76
N ASN A 45 -0.87 6.15 19.51
CA ASN A 45 -0.40 7.37 18.86
C ASN A 45 -1.59 8.31 18.54
N ILE A 46 -1.31 9.60 18.35
CA ILE A 46 -2.31 10.55 17.84
C ILE A 46 -2.87 10.01 16.52
N GLY A 47 -4.20 10.01 16.38
CA GLY A 47 -4.89 9.47 15.20
C GLY A 47 -5.16 7.96 15.25
N THR A 48 -4.65 7.23 16.24
CA THR A 48 -5.02 5.81 16.41
C THR A 48 -6.43 5.67 16.96
N SER A 49 -7.15 4.64 16.49
CA SER A 49 -8.43 4.26 17.08
C SER A 49 -8.19 3.49 18.37
N VAL A 50 -8.77 3.96 19.48
CA VAL A 50 -8.78 3.26 20.77
C VAL A 50 -10.17 2.67 20.96
N THR A 51 -10.23 1.36 21.17
CA THR A 51 -11.50 0.69 21.49
C THR A 51 -11.75 0.74 22.99
N PHE A 52 -12.89 1.30 23.39
CA PHE A 52 -13.37 1.24 24.78
C PHE A 52 -14.25 0.00 24.94
N GLN A 53 -13.87 -0.90 25.84
CA GLN A 53 -14.69 -2.07 26.22
C GLN A 53 -15.08 -2.00 27.68
N GLY A 54 -16.37 -2.24 27.98
CA GLY A 54 -16.86 -2.34 29.34
C GLY A 54 -18.15 -3.18 29.43
N ASP A 55 -18.26 -3.98 30.48
CA ASP A 55 -19.44 -4.82 30.78
C ASP A 55 -20.49 -4.02 31.55
N TYR A 56 -21.76 -4.09 31.18
CA TYR A 56 -22.83 -3.45 31.95
C TYR A 56 -23.98 -4.40 32.27
N ASP A 57 -24.69 -4.07 33.35
CA ASP A 57 -25.91 -4.78 33.74
C ASP A 57 -27.11 -4.16 33.01
N VAL A 58 -28.02 -5.00 32.52
CA VAL A 58 -29.17 -4.63 31.68
C VAL A 58 -30.49 -4.95 32.34
N THR A 59 -30.53 -5.06 33.67
CA THR A 59 -31.78 -5.28 34.40
C THR A 59 -32.84 -4.18 34.19
N GLN A 60 -32.50 -3.06 33.55
CA GLN A 60 -33.38 -1.92 33.26
C GLN A 60 -33.51 -1.59 31.77
N VAL A 61 -34.63 -0.95 31.41
CA VAL A 61 -35.09 -0.71 30.02
C VAL A 61 -34.33 0.44 29.33
N GLN A 62 -33.70 1.34 30.08
CA GLN A 62 -32.95 2.49 29.54
C GLN A 62 -31.62 2.67 30.25
N ASN A 63 -30.57 2.98 29.47
CA ASN A 63 -29.21 3.18 29.94
C ASN A 63 -28.61 4.45 29.35
N ALA A 64 -27.80 5.15 30.12
CA ALA A 64 -26.96 6.25 29.63
C ALA A 64 -25.53 6.15 30.14
N PHE A 65 -24.57 6.52 29.30
CA PHE A 65 -23.15 6.61 29.61
C PHE A 65 -22.70 8.06 29.51
N CYS A 66 -21.95 8.50 30.52
CA CYS A 66 -21.23 9.77 30.53
C CYS A 66 -19.73 9.50 30.51
N PHE A 67 -19.08 10.00 29.47
CA PHE A 67 -17.64 9.99 29.32
C PHE A 67 -17.12 11.38 29.67
N TYR A 68 -16.21 11.44 30.63
CA TYR A 68 -15.58 12.65 31.12
C TYR A 68 -14.14 12.69 30.61
N PHE A 69 -13.78 13.80 29.99
CA PHE A 69 -12.47 14.10 29.45
C PHE A 69 -11.92 15.32 30.17
N ALA A 70 -10.61 15.40 30.39
CA ALA A 70 -10.00 16.61 30.93
C ALA A 70 -10.44 17.83 30.09
N SER A 71 -10.81 18.92 30.75
CA SER A 71 -11.44 20.10 30.12
C SER A 71 -10.65 20.69 28.95
N ALA A 72 -9.31 20.58 28.98
CA ALA A 72 -8.44 21.01 27.89
C ALA A 72 -8.65 20.20 26.59
N ASP A 73 -9.12 18.96 26.67
CA ASP A 73 -9.27 18.05 25.51
C ASP A 73 -10.74 17.79 25.15
N ALA A 74 -11.69 18.16 26.02
CA ALA A 74 -13.09 17.75 25.92
C ALA A 74 -13.77 18.15 24.61
N ALA A 75 -13.45 19.31 24.04
CA ALA A 75 -14.01 19.76 22.77
C ALA A 75 -13.59 18.86 21.60
N ALA A 76 -12.34 18.40 21.58
CA ALA A 76 -11.81 17.52 20.52
C ALA A 76 -12.34 16.09 20.66
N TRP A 77 -12.57 15.62 21.90
CA TRP A 77 -13.24 14.34 22.12
C TRP A 77 -14.72 14.39 21.74
N ALA A 78 -15.43 15.48 22.03
CA ALA A 78 -16.84 15.63 21.66
C ALA A 78 -17.07 15.63 20.14
N SER A 79 -16.14 16.15 19.35
CA SER A 79 -16.22 16.10 17.88
C SER A 79 -15.90 14.72 17.30
N ASN A 80 -15.06 13.94 17.98
CA ASN A 80 -14.58 12.64 17.48
C ASN A 80 -15.39 11.45 18.01
N PHE A 81 -16.08 11.62 19.13
CA PHE A 81 -16.87 10.57 19.76
C PHE A 81 -18.36 10.80 19.49
N THR A 82 -18.81 10.36 18.31
CA THR A 82 -20.16 10.62 17.79
C THR A 82 -21.10 9.40 17.87
N SER A 83 -20.55 8.21 18.07
CA SER A 83 -21.32 6.97 18.20
C SER A 83 -20.81 6.10 19.35
N LEU A 84 -21.67 5.25 19.89
CA LEU A 84 -21.32 4.18 20.81
C LEU A 84 -22.10 2.92 20.39
N GLY A 85 -21.41 1.82 20.10
CA GLY A 85 -22.02 0.53 19.77
C GLY A 85 -21.96 -0.47 20.94
N SER A 86 -22.88 -1.44 20.95
CA SER A 86 -22.75 -2.65 21.79
C SER A 86 -22.58 -3.92 20.96
N ILE A 87 -21.94 -4.93 21.55
CA ILE A 87 -21.77 -6.25 20.91
C ILE A 87 -23.15 -6.92 20.69
N ALA A 88 -24.11 -6.70 21.59
CA ALA A 88 -25.50 -7.15 21.37
C ALA A 88 -26.31 -6.29 20.38
N GLY A 89 -25.69 -5.33 19.69
CA GLY A 89 -26.35 -4.51 18.66
C GLY A 89 -27.27 -3.42 19.22
N VAL A 90 -27.09 -3.00 20.47
CA VAL A 90 -27.82 -1.85 21.03
C VAL A 90 -27.23 -0.57 20.46
N SER A 91 -28.08 0.20 19.78
CA SER A 91 -27.73 1.54 19.30
C SER A 91 -27.84 2.55 20.42
N TYR A 92 -26.78 3.35 20.61
CA TYR A 92 -26.81 4.51 21.49
C TYR A 92 -26.91 5.80 20.69
N THR A 93 -27.72 6.72 21.18
CA THR A 93 -27.84 8.08 20.65
C THR A 93 -26.96 9.01 21.46
N GLN A 94 -26.10 9.80 20.79
CA GLN A 94 -25.36 10.86 21.46
C GLN A 94 -26.35 11.94 21.92
N GLY A 95 -26.36 12.27 23.20
CA GLY A 95 -27.23 13.32 23.74
C GLY A 95 -26.55 14.68 23.78
N GLY A 96 -27.34 15.71 24.10
CA GLY A 96 -26.83 17.08 24.31
C GLY A 96 -25.98 17.20 25.59
N THR A 97 -25.28 18.32 25.77
CA THR A 97 -24.33 18.54 26.89
C THR A 97 -24.95 18.50 28.30
N THR A 98 -26.27 18.43 28.43
CA THR A 98 -27.02 18.58 29.68
C THR A 98 -27.25 17.29 30.48
N ILE A 99 -26.95 16.10 29.95
CA ILE A 99 -27.24 14.83 30.67
C ILE A 99 -26.19 14.50 31.73
N CYS A 100 -24.92 14.87 31.51
CA CYS A 100 -23.86 14.55 32.45
C CYS A 100 -23.79 15.62 33.55
N PRO A 101 -23.88 15.24 34.83
CA PRO A 101 -23.50 16.10 35.94
C PRO A 101 -22.10 16.66 35.70
N GLY A 102 -21.95 17.98 35.83
CA GLY A 102 -20.66 18.64 35.69
C GLY A 102 -19.66 18.09 36.72
N VAL A 103 -18.48 17.71 36.24
CA VAL A 103 -17.36 17.32 37.10
C VAL A 103 -16.29 18.40 36.96
N PRO A 104 -15.92 19.12 38.04
CA PRO A 104 -14.91 20.18 37.97
C PRO A 104 -13.61 19.70 37.33
N GLY A 105 -13.13 20.44 36.33
CA GLY A 105 -11.91 20.10 35.57
C GLY A 105 -12.12 19.19 34.37
N TYR A 106 -13.34 18.69 34.13
CA TYR A 106 -13.67 17.79 33.03
C TYR A 106 -14.81 18.36 32.16
N GLY A 107 -14.73 18.13 30.85
CA GLY A 107 -15.88 18.21 29.96
C GLY A 107 -16.47 16.81 29.74
N SER A 108 -17.70 16.72 29.24
CA SER A 108 -18.42 15.45 29.14
C SER A 108 -19.11 15.24 27.80
N VAL A 109 -19.12 14.00 27.35
CA VAL A 109 -19.94 13.50 26.24
C VAL A 109 -20.88 12.43 26.79
N ASN A 110 -22.15 12.41 26.38
CA ASN A 110 -23.07 11.35 26.75
C ASN A 110 -23.62 10.59 25.57
N PHE A 111 -23.98 9.35 25.88
CA PHE A 111 -24.69 8.43 25.02
C PHE A 111 -25.83 7.84 25.83
N TYR A 112 -27.02 7.71 25.24
CA TYR A 112 -28.15 7.08 25.90
C TYR A 112 -28.88 6.13 24.95
N THR A 113 -29.53 5.14 25.51
CA THR A 113 -30.44 4.23 24.81
C THR A 113 -31.72 4.07 25.62
N THR A 114 -32.86 4.08 24.92
CA THR A 114 -34.18 3.86 25.50
C THR A 114 -34.67 2.43 25.32
N ASN A 115 -33.87 1.59 24.67
CA ASN A 115 -34.21 0.21 24.37
C ASN A 115 -32.98 -0.71 24.54
N THR A 116 -32.90 -1.37 25.69
CA THR A 116 -31.89 -2.38 26.02
C THR A 116 -32.39 -3.82 25.78
N SER A 117 -33.55 -4.02 25.15
CA SER A 117 -34.18 -5.36 25.03
C SER A 117 -33.34 -6.39 24.26
N ALA A 118 -32.35 -5.94 23.49
CA ALA A 118 -31.41 -6.82 22.79
C ALA A 118 -30.19 -7.21 23.65
N ALA A 119 -29.94 -6.52 24.76
CA ALA A 119 -28.79 -6.77 25.61
C ALA A 119 -29.08 -7.85 26.67
N SER A 120 -28.03 -8.57 27.07
CA SER A 120 -28.08 -9.58 28.16
C SER A 120 -27.05 -9.23 29.23
N PHE A 121 -27.17 -9.84 30.42
CA PHE A 121 -26.22 -9.60 31.51
C PHE A 121 -24.79 -9.90 31.04
N GLY A 122 -23.89 -8.91 31.16
CA GLY A 122 -22.52 -9.02 30.65
C GLY A 122 -22.36 -8.62 29.17
N ASP A 123 -23.29 -7.86 28.60
CA ASP A 123 -23.10 -7.23 27.30
C ASP A 123 -21.95 -6.20 27.37
N ILE A 124 -21.15 -6.15 26.32
CA ILE A 124 -19.98 -5.29 26.19
C ILE A 124 -20.34 -4.15 25.25
N PHE A 125 -20.15 -2.91 25.67
CA PHE A 125 -20.07 -1.82 24.70
C PHE A 125 -18.68 -1.81 24.07
N SER A 126 -18.59 -1.58 22.76
CA SER A 126 -17.33 -1.49 22.04
C SER A 126 -17.41 -0.37 21.02
N GLN A 127 -16.54 0.63 21.17
CA GLN A 127 -16.40 1.69 20.19
C GLN A 127 -14.93 2.02 19.99
N GLY A 128 -14.48 1.94 18.74
CA GLY A 128 -13.23 2.57 18.32
C GLY A 128 -13.42 4.08 18.26
N ILE A 129 -12.59 4.82 19.00
CA ILE A 129 -12.56 6.28 18.98
C ILE A 129 -11.20 6.71 18.47
N THR A 130 -11.16 7.52 17.41
CA THR A 130 -9.93 8.17 16.98
C THR A 130 -9.49 9.15 18.05
N VAL A 131 -8.35 8.85 18.67
CA VAL A 131 -7.73 9.72 19.67
C VAL A 131 -7.44 11.07 19.00
N PRO A 132 -8.09 12.18 19.43
CA PRO A 132 -7.92 13.49 18.81
C PRO A 132 -6.46 13.96 18.84
N ASN A 133 -6.11 15.04 18.14
CA ASN A 133 -4.76 15.60 18.22
C ASN A 133 -4.48 16.07 19.66
N ILE A 134 -3.80 15.22 20.43
CA ILE A 134 -3.61 15.42 21.85
C ILE A 134 -2.31 16.17 22.09
N ALA A 135 -2.41 17.38 22.63
CA ALA A 135 -1.27 18.07 23.20
C ALA A 135 -0.77 17.29 24.44
N THR A 136 0.25 16.45 24.22
CA THR A 136 1.18 15.86 25.20
C THR A 136 0.62 15.38 26.56
N GLY A 137 0.75 14.07 26.84
CA GLY A 137 0.58 13.50 28.18
C GLY A 137 -0.48 12.41 28.25
N ALA A 138 -0.41 11.61 29.32
CA ALA A 138 -1.37 10.54 29.58
C ALA A 138 -2.75 11.14 29.87
N LYS A 139 -3.81 10.62 29.24
CA LYS A 139 -5.15 11.18 29.37
C LYS A 139 -6.04 10.35 30.25
N ILE A 140 -6.76 11.03 31.14
CA ILE A 140 -7.74 10.42 32.01
C ILE A 140 -9.09 10.47 31.32
N VAL A 141 -9.58 9.32 30.87
CA VAL A 141 -10.98 9.14 30.50
C VAL A 141 -11.72 8.56 31.69
N ALA A 142 -12.82 9.17 32.03
CA ALA A 142 -13.65 8.76 33.14
C ALA A 142 -15.02 8.33 32.62
N VAL A 143 -15.55 7.20 33.06
CA VAL A 143 -16.84 6.70 32.57
C VAL A 143 -17.81 6.53 33.73
N ARG A 144 -19.05 6.96 33.54
CA ARG A 144 -20.16 6.77 34.49
C ARG A 144 -21.41 6.31 33.76
N GLN A 145 -22.07 5.28 34.27
CA GLN A 145 -23.34 4.78 33.77
C GLN A 145 -24.50 5.30 34.64
N TYR A 146 -25.63 5.56 34.01
CA TYR A 146 -26.93 5.87 34.61
C TYR A 146 -27.95 4.85 34.12
N GLU A 147 -28.79 4.37 35.02
CA GLU A 147 -29.83 3.39 34.73
C GLU A 147 -31.17 3.88 35.30
N GLY A 148 -32.28 3.59 34.62
CA GLY A 148 -33.61 3.86 35.18
C GLY A 148 -34.70 4.12 34.14
N LEU A 149 -35.86 4.57 34.63
CA LEU A 149 -36.99 4.99 33.79
C LEU A 149 -36.85 6.50 33.53
N ASN A 150 -36.64 6.88 32.26
CA ASN A 150 -36.46 8.24 31.73
C ASN A 150 -35.02 8.79 31.67
N CYS A 151 -34.09 8.04 31.08
CA CYS A 151 -32.75 8.55 30.77
C CYS A 151 -32.67 9.20 29.36
N ASP A 152 -33.82 9.54 28.76
CA ASP A 152 -33.94 10.23 27.46
C ASP A 152 -34.00 11.78 27.62
N PRO A 153 -33.07 12.54 27.02
CA PRO A 153 -33.04 14.01 27.06
C PRO A 153 -34.15 14.70 26.26
N THR A 154 -34.81 14.01 25.33
CA THR A 154 -35.79 14.65 24.44
C THR A 154 -37.14 14.94 25.11
N ALA A 155 -37.39 14.40 26.30
CA ALA A 155 -38.66 14.51 26.99
C ALA A 155 -38.90 15.85 27.72
N GLY A 156 -37.97 16.82 27.66
CA GLY A 156 -38.17 18.17 28.21
C GLY A 156 -38.39 18.26 29.73
N ALA A 157 -38.20 17.15 30.46
CA ALA A 157 -38.32 17.10 31.91
C ALA A 157 -36.98 17.43 32.58
N VAL A 158 -37.03 18.31 33.58
CA VAL A 158 -35.90 18.61 34.47
C VAL A 158 -35.43 17.29 35.10
N TYR A 159 -34.17 16.93 34.85
CA TYR A 159 -33.53 15.75 35.42
C TYR A 159 -33.70 15.74 36.95
N GLY A 160 -34.44 14.76 37.46
CA GLY A 160 -34.67 14.65 38.88
C GLY A 160 -35.49 13.42 39.22
N ILE A 161 -34.83 12.47 39.88
CA ILE A 161 -35.38 11.47 40.83
C ILE A 161 -35.42 10.00 40.35
N THR A 162 -35.53 9.65 39.05
CA THR A 162 -35.67 8.22 38.64
C THR A 162 -34.59 7.56 37.79
N CYS A 163 -33.58 8.28 37.26
CA CYS A 163 -32.34 7.61 36.81
C CYS A 163 -31.42 7.49 38.04
N GLY A 164 -31.40 6.31 38.63
CA GLY A 164 -30.48 5.98 39.72
C GLY A 164 -29.06 5.88 39.17
N TYR A 165 -28.08 6.37 39.92
CA TYR A 165 -26.69 6.06 39.61
C TYR A 165 -26.36 4.71 40.22
N VAL A 166 -25.87 3.79 39.40
CA VAL A 166 -25.21 2.58 39.88
C VAL A 166 -23.72 2.86 39.77
N ASN A 167 -22.98 2.81 40.89
CA ASN A 167 -21.54 2.94 40.85
C ASN A 167 -20.97 1.77 40.05
N TYR A 168 -20.54 2.08 38.83
CA TYR A 168 -20.05 1.12 37.87
C TYR A 168 -18.84 0.37 38.43
N ARG A 169 -18.95 -0.96 38.50
CA ARG A 169 -17.85 -1.88 38.85
C ARG A 169 -17.18 -2.46 37.59
N SER A 170 -16.98 -1.68 36.52
CA SER A 170 -16.05 -2.16 35.50
C SER A 170 -14.65 -2.20 36.12
N THR A 171 -14.11 -3.41 36.16
CA THR A 171 -12.77 -3.69 36.68
C THR A 171 -11.67 -3.46 35.65
N SER A 172 -12.01 -3.12 34.39
CA SER A 172 -11.02 -2.90 33.34
C SER A 172 -11.61 -2.16 32.14
N LEU A 173 -11.02 -1.01 31.79
CA LEU A 173 -11.00 -0.52 30.41
C LEU A 173 -9.71 -1.01 29.78
N THR A 174 -9.81 -1.84 28.76
CA THR A 174 -8.64 -2.28 28.00
C THR A 174 -8.54 -1.42 26.75
N VAL A 175 -7.49 -0.59 26.67
CA VAL A 175 -7.09 0.05 25.42
C VAL A 175 -6.42 -1.03 24.58
N LEU A 176 -7.13 -1.52 23.56
CA LEU A 176 -6.51 -2.40 22.58
C LEU A 176 -5.66 -1.55 21.64
N PRO A 177 -4.37 -1.88 21.45
CA PRO A 177 -3.58 -1.21 20.43
C PRO A 177 -4.23 -1.41 19.07
N ALA A 178 -4.13 -0.40 18.20
CA ALA A 178 -4.50 -0.57 16.81
C ALA A 178 -3.76 -1.79 16.23
N SER A 179 -4.42 -2.53 15.34
CA SER A 179 -3.80 -3.73 14.78
C SER A 179 -2.59 -3.33 13.93
N SER A 180 -1.49 -4.07 14.08
CA SER A 180 -0.30 -3.89 13.24
C SER A 180 -0.53 -4.30 11.80
N THR A 181 -1.52 -5.16 11.55
CA THR A 181 -1.95 -5.57 10.22
C THR A 181 -3.47 -5.49 10.14
N VAL A 182 -3.98 -4.82 9.12
CA VAL A 182 -5.41 -4.76 8.82
C VAL A 182 -5.64 -5.14 7.37
N TYR A 183 -6.87 -5.52 7.05
CA TYR A 183 -7.25 -5.95 5.71
C TYR A 183 -8.31 -5.02 5.15
N ALA A 184 -8.27 -4.77 3.85
CA ALA A 184 -9.35 -4.08 3.15
C ALA A 184 -9.85 -4.97 2.01
N GLU A 185 -11.17 -5.10 1.90
CA GLU A 185 -11.84 -5.75 0.78
C GLU A 185 -13.25 -5.11 0.62
N PRO A 186 -13.66 -4.66 -0.58
CA PRO A 186 -14.90 -3.89 -0.75
C PRO A 186 -16.20 -4.55 -0.25
N SER A 187 -16.33 -5.87 -0.36
CA SER A 187 -17.46 -6.65 0.16
C SER A 187 -17.41 -6.92 1.68
N GLY A 188 -16.28 -6.63 2.33
CA GLY A 188 -16.03 -6.90 3.75
C GLY A 188 -15.64 -8.35 4.04
N ALA A 189 -15.28 -9.13 3.01
CA ALA A 189 -14.98 -10.55 3.12
C ALA A 189 -13.47 -10.83 3.07
N CYS A 190 -12.68 -10.15 3.90
CA CYS A 190 -11.23 -10.28 3.91
C CYS A 190 -10.76 -11.65 4.42
N SER A 191 -9.54 -12.05 4.04
CA SER A 191 -8.85 -13.24 4.56
C SER A 191 -8.43 -13.12 6.03
N GLY A 192 -8.39 -11.91 6.58
CA GLY A 192 -7.99 -11.63 7.96
C GLY A 192 -8.84 -10.56 8.67
N THR A 193 -8.52 -10.29 9.94
CA THR A 193 -9.24 -9.32 10.78
C THR A 193 -8.26 -8.34 11.44
N PRO A 194 -8.67 -7.07 11.67
CA PRO A 194 -9.94 -6.46 11.25
C PRO A 194 -10.01 -6.26 9.72
N CYS A 195 -11.23 -6.33 9.19
CA CYS A 195 -11.54 -6.18 7.77
C CYS A 195 -12.35 -4.90 7.55
N TYR A 196 -11.88 -4.06 6.62
CA TYR A 196 -12.51 -2.79 6.25
C TYR A 196 -13.02 -2.86 4.82
N THR A 197 -14.10 -2.15 4.51
CA THR A 197 -14.68 -2.09 3.16
C THR A 197 -14.09 -0.98 2.28
N SER A 198 -13.14 -0.20 2.80
CA SER A 198 -12.41 0.80 2.03
C SER A 198 -10.95 0.90 2.48
N VAL A 199 -10.09 1.31 1.55
CA VAL A 199 -8.66 1.54 1.80
C VAL A 199 -8.49 2.67 2.80
N GLN A 200 -9.25 3.77 2.67
CA GLN A 200 -9.14 4.90 3.61
C GLN A 200 -9.49 4.49 5.05
N ALA A 201 -10.51 3.65 5.24
CA ALA A 201 -10.88 3.18 6.57
C ALA A 201 -9.81 2.26 7.16
N ALA A 202 -9.22 1.39 6.34
CA ALA A 202 -8.10 0.54 6.76
C ALA A 202 -6.86 1.36 7.15
N VAL A 203 -6.49 2.36 6.33
CA VAL A 203 -5.40 3.30 6.64
C VAL A 203 -5.65 4.04 7.95
N ASN A 204 -6.89 4.42 8.25
CA ASN A 204 -7.21 5.09 9.53
C ASN A 204 -7.25 4.11 10.72
N GLY A 205 -7.51 2.83 10.46
CA GLY A 205 -7.66 1.78 11.48
C GLY A 205 -6.36 1.09 11.87
N VAL A 206 -5.36 1.08 10.99
CA VAL A 206 -4.06 0.45 11.25
C VAL A 206 -3.21 1.26 12.23
N ALA A 207 -2.41 0.57 13.05
CA ALA A 207 -1.39 1.22 13.86
C ALA A 207 -0.39 1.98 12.99
N THR A 208 0.13 3.10 13.49
CA THR A 208 1.21 3.82 12.82
C THR A 208 2.43 2.90 12.61
N GLY A 209 2.87 2.79 11.36
CA GLY A 209 3.94 1.88 10.92
C GLY A 209 3.45 0.46 10.63
N GLY A 210 2.15 0.18 10.76
CA GLY A 210 1.55 -1.09 10.42
C GLY A 210 1.25 -1.25 8.92
N THR A 211 0.63 -2.38 8.59
CA THR A 211 0.37 -2.83 7.23
C THR A 211 -1.12 -2.89 6.92
N VAL A 212 -1.51 -2.35 5.77
CA VAL A 212 -2.82 -2.53 5.14
C VAL A 212 -2.66 -3.53 4.00
N SER A 213 -3.28 -4.69 4.10
CA SER A 213 -3.33 -5.70 3.04
C SER A 213 -4.60 -5.53 2.22
N LEU A 214 -4.46 -5.24 0.94
CA LEU A 214 -5.57 -5.05 0.01
C LEU A 214 -5.96 -6.36 -0.65
N GLU A 215 -7.27 -6.60 -0.71
CA GLU A 215 -7.89 -7.72 -1.41
C GLU A 215 -9.01 -7.13 -2.28
N GLY A 216 -8.92 -7.23 -3.61
CA GLY A 216 -9.97 -6.76 -4.52
C GLY A 216 -9.74 -5.38 -5.15
N ASN A 217 -10.81 -4.78 -5.68
CA ASN A 217 -10.76 -3.59 -6.52
C ASN A 217 -11.52 -2.42 -5.87
N PHE A 218 -10.82 -1.32 -5.64
CA PHE A 218 -11.34 -0.14 -4.95
C PHE A 218 -11.53 1.03 -5.91
N PHE A 219 -12.57 1.82 -5.66
CA PHE A 219 -12.88 3.05 -6.40
C PHE A 219 -12.98 4.21 -5.42
N GLU A 220 -11.84 4.73 -4.99
CA GLU A 220 -11.75 5.77 -3.98
C GLU A 220 -10.45 6.58 -4.12
N ASN A 221 -10.43 7.75 -3.49
CA ASN A 221 -9.21 8.52 -3.29
C ASN A 221 -8.74 8.33 -1.85
N VAL A 222 -7.46 8.03 -1.65
CA VAL A 222 -6.88 7.70 -0.34
C VAL A 222 -5.92 8.80 0.09
N SER A 223 -6.18 9.42 1.23
CA SER A 223 -5.30 10.40 1.88
C SER A 223 -4.53 9.76 3.04
N ILE A 224 -3.20 9.88 3.01
CA ILE A 224 -2.29 9.28 3.97
C ILE A 224 -1.48 10.37 4.67
N ASN A 225 -1.50 10.37 6.00
CA ASN A 225 -0.80 11.34 6.86
C ASN A 225 -0.07 10.67 8.03
N GLN A 226 0.18 9.36 7.95
CA GLN A 226 0.87 8.57 8.97
C GLN A 226 1.80 7.54 8.34
N ASN A 227 2.69 6.95 9.15
CA ASN A 227 3.52 5.85 8.68
C ASN A 227 2.62 4.63 8.41
N VAL A 228 2.75 4.03 7.23
CA VAL A 228 1.94 2.86 6.84
C VAL A 228 2.60 2.14 5.66
N THR A 229 2.45 0.82 5.63
CA THR A 229 2.71 0.00 4.44
C THR A 229 1.38 -0.42 3.83
N ILE A 230 1.17 -0.18 2.55
CA ILE A 230 0.01 -0.66 1.80
C ILE A 230 0.52 -1.68 0.78
N LEU A 231 -0.03 -2.88 0.79
CA LEU A 231 0.37 -3.94 -0.13
C LEU A 231 -0.80 -4.78 -0.59
N SER A 232 -0.59 -5.59 -1.63
CA SER A 232 -1.49 -6.68 -1.98
C SER A 232 -0.74 -7.97 -2.22
N THR A 233 -1.38 -9.08 -1.89
CA THR A 233 -0.90 -10.43 -2.24
C THR A 233 -1.71 -11.06 -3.38
N SER A 234 -2.73 -10.35 -3.88
CA SER A 234 -3.70 -10.87 -4.85
C SER A 234 -3.87 -10.01 -6.10
N GLY A 235 -2.99 -9.03 -6.32
CA GLY A 235 -3.10 -8.06 -7.41
C GLY A 235 -4.27 -7.09 -7.24
N ALA A 236 -4.52 -6.63 -6.00
CA ALA A 236 -5.56 -5.64 -5.73
C ALA A 236 -5.32 -4.34 -6.52
N THR A 237 -6.40 -3.66 -6.90
CA THR A 237 -6.33 -2.40 -7.64
C THR A 237 -7.04 -1.28 -6.89
N VAL A 238 -6.50 -0.06 -6.98
CA VAL A 238 -7.15 1.17 -6.50
C VAL A 238 -7.26 2.13 -7.67
N THR A 239 -8.48 2.59 -7.94
CA THR A 239 -8.79 3.53 -9.02
C THR A 239 -9.33 4.83 -8.44
N GLY A 240 -8.75 5.96 -8.85
CA GLY A 240 -9.16 7.29 -8.39
C GLY A 240 -10.59 7.63 -8.81
N SER A 241 -11.29 8.41 -7.98
CA SER A 241 -12.69 8.80 -8.18
C SER A 241 -12.86 10.34 -8.19
N GLY A 242 -12.21 11.00 -9.15
CA GLY A 242 -12.26 12.47 -9.31
C GLY A 242 -11.15 13.22 -8.56
N GLY A 243 -10.08 12.51 -8.19
CA GLY A 243 -8.90 13.02 -7.49
C GLY A 243 -7.69 12.12 -7.74
N ALA A 244 -6.56 12.45 -7.12
CA ALA A 244 -5.43 11.53 -7.09
C ALA A 244 -5.79 10.29 -6.28
N THR A 245 -5.48 9.12 -6.83
CA THR A 245 -5.79 7.82 -6.22
C THR A 245 -5.15 7.70 -4.84
N PHE A 246 -3.88 8.09 -4.72
CA PHE A 246 -3.20 8.27 -3.44
C PHE A 246 -2.70 9.70 -3.27
N THR A 247 -2.96 10.29 -2.10
CA THR A 247 -2.40 11.58 -1.67
C THR A 247 -1.58 11.41 -0.39
N ILE A 248 -0.27 11.64 -0.47
CA ILE A 248 0.67 11.52 0.65
C ILE A 248 0.93 12.92 1.23
N ASN A 249 0.33 13.18 2.40
CA ASN A 249 0.46 14.45 3.11
C ASN A 249 1.55 14.42 4.20
N GLY A 250 1.96 13.22 4.64
CA GLY A 250 2.97 13.05 5.69
C GLY A 250 3.22 11.59 6.07
N GLY A 251 4.19 11.36 6.94
CA GLY A 251 4.60 10.02 7.38
C GLY A 251 5.65 9.37 6.48
N THR A 252 6.04 8.14 6.83
CA THR A 252 6.86 7.23 6.00
C THR A 252 5.93 6.16 5.44
N VAL A 253 5.67 6.23 4.14
CA VAL A 253 4.69 5.41 3.43
C VAL A 253 5.41 4.47 2.46
N ALA A 254 5.03 3.20 2.48
CA ALA A 254 5.44 2.23 1.45
C ALA A 254 4.20 1.70 0.74
N ILE A 255 4.22 1.69 -0.58
CA ILE A 255 3.15 1.12 -1.41
C ILE A 255 3.76 0.13 -2.38
N HIS A 256 3.31 -1.13 -2.35
CA HIS A 256 3.83 -2.14 -3.24
C HIS A 256 2.85 -3.24 -3.64
N ASP A 257 3.09 -3.87 -4.78
CA ASP A 257 2.32 -5.04 -5.27
C ASP A 257 0.82 -4.75 -5.48
N ILE A 258 0.50 -3.51 -5.88
CA ILE A 258 -0.87 -3.07 -6.20
C ILE A 258 -0.96 -2.45 -7.59
N GLY A 259 -2.13 -2.55 -8.21
CA GLY A 259 -2.50 -1.72 -9.35
C GLY A 259 -3.00 -0.35 -8.90
N ILE A 260 -2.52 0.72 -9.51
CA ILE A 260 -2.87 2.11 -9.19
C ILE A 260 -3.29 2.81 -10.48
N ASN A 261 -4.58 3.10 -10.60
CA ASN A 261 -5.12 3.73 -11.79
C ASN A 261 -5.52 5.17 -11.46
N GLY A 262 -5.00 6.13 -12.22
CA GLY A 262 -5.46 7.51 -12.21
C GLY A 262 -6.88 7.65 -12.78
N ASP A 263 -7.50 8.81 -12.56
CA ASP A 263 -8.83 9.15 -13.09
C ASP A 263 -8.76 9.91 -14.45
N GLY A 264 -7.55 10.17 -14.93
CA GLY A 264 -7.22 10.92 -16.15
C GLY A 264 -7.31 12.44 -16.04
N SER A 265 -7.74 12.97 -14.89
CA SER A 265 -7.77 14.40 -14.60
C SER A 265 -6.71 14.81 -13.57
N ASN A 266 -6.28 13.87 -12.73
CA ASN A 266 -5.32 14.04 -11.65
C ASN A 266 -4.20 13.01 -11.75
N PRO A 267 -3.02 13.27 -11.15
CA PRO A 267 -1.98 12.27 -11.07
C PRO A 267 -2.45 11.05 -10.28
N ALA A 268 -1.99 9.85 -10.64
CA ALA A 268 -2.34 8.63 -9.89
C ALA A 268 -1.86 8.71 -8.42
N ILE A 269 -0.67 9.28 -8.22
CA ILE A 269 -0.08 9.49 -6.91
C ILE A 269 0.32 10.96 -6.76
N ASN A 270 -0.14 11.62 -5.71
CA ASN A 270 0.23 12.98 -5.36
C ASN A 270 0.97 13.02 -4.02
N VAL A 271 2.18 13.57 -4.00
CA VAL A 271 3.02 13.68 -2.80
C VAL A 271 3.18 15.16 -2.48
N THR A 272 2.66 15.56 -1.32
CA THR A 272 2.69 16.94 -0.82
C THR A 272 3.54 17.07 0.45
N GLY A 273 3.86 15.95 1.10
CA GLY A 273 4.79 15.86 2.23
C GLY A 273 5.16 14.41 2.57
N GLY A 274 6.03 14.23 3.58
CA GLY A 274 6.45 12.90 4.04
C GLY A 274 7.52 12.23 3.16
N SER A 275 7.64 10.90 3.30
CA SER A 275 8.50 10.05 2.48
C SER A 275 7.69 8.88 1.91
N LEU A 276 7.80 8.65 0.61
CA LEU A 276 7.12 7.59 -0.11
C LEU A 276 8.13 6.63 -0.75
N THR A 277 7.91 5.33 -0.58
CA THR A 277 8.56 4.27 -1.35
C THR A 277 7.53 3.53 -2.21
N LEU A 278 7.76 3.47 -3.52
CA LEU A 278 6.94 2.75 -4.50
C LEU A 278 7.74 1.60 -5.09
N ARG A 279 7.21 0.37 -5.03
CA ARG A 279 7.82 -0.76 -5.74
C ARG A 279 6.83 -1.83 -6.16
N GLY A 280 7.09 -2.53 -7.24
CA GLY A 280 6.24 -3.65 -7.68
C GLY A 280 4.81 -3.24 -8.04
N ASN A 281 4.55 -1.96 -8.31
CA ASN A 281 3.21 -1.48 -8.64
C ASN A 281 3.01 -1.44 -10.15
N ASP A 282 1.78 -1.70 -10.58
CA ASP A 282 1.30 -1.37 -11.93
C ASP A 282 0.60 0.00 -11.85
N ILE A 283 1.21 1.04 -12.41
CA ILE A 283 0.71 2.41 -12.32
C ILE A 283 0.25 2.86 -13.71
N ASP A 284 -1.06 3.09 -13.88
CA ASP A 284 -1.64 3.73 -15.06
C ASP A 284 -1.98 5.18 -14.74
N ASP A 285 -1.33 6.10 -15.44
CA ASP A 285 -1.48 7.54 -15.22
C ASP A 285 -2.76 8.13 -15.84
N ALA A 286 -3.49 7.35 -16.66
CA ALA A 286 -4.72 7.74 -17.34
C ALA A 286 -4.64 9.07 -18.14
N GLY A 287 -3.43 9.52 -18.51
CA GLY A 287 -3.20 10.76 -19.24
C GLY A 287 -2.76 11.96 -18.40
N GLN A 288 -2.40 11.77 -17.14
CA GLN A 288 -1.69 12.75 -16.31
C GLN A 288 -0.31 12.22 -15.88
N ALA A 289 0.34 12.83 -14.89
CA ALA A 289 1.56 12.26 -14.32
C ALA A 289 1.24 11.04 -13.45
N ALA A 290 1.99 9.95 -13.59
CA ALA A 290 1.89 8.79 -12.70
C ALA A 290 2.17 9.20 -11.25
N VAL A 291 3.21 10.01 -11.06
CA VAL A 291 3.59 10.58 -9.75
C VAL A 291 3.78 12.09 -9.87
N SER A 292 3.08 12.83 -9.02
CA SER A 292 3.29 14.26 -8.84
C SER A 292 3.90 14.53 -7.46
N ASN A 293 5.14 15.00 -7.39
CA ASN A 293 5.80 15.36 -6.13
C ASN A 293 5.95 16.89 -6.00
N SER A 294 5.10 17.48 -5.17
CA SER A 294 5.16 18.90 -4.81
C SER A 294 5.79 19.16 -3.44
N GLY A 295 6.07 18.11 -2.66
CA GLY A 295 6.71 18.17 -1.36
C GLY A 295 6.98 16.78 -0.78
N GLY A 296 8.04 16.64 0.03
CA GLY A 296 8.47 15.34 0.57
C GLY A 296 9.54 14.64 -0.28
N THR A 297 9.75 13.35 -0.03
CA THR A 297 10.72 12.50 -0.76
C THR A 297 10.04 11.30 -1.40
N VAL A 298 10.45 10.95 -2.62
CA VAL A 298 9.95 9.77 -3.35
C VAL A 298 11.12 8.91 -3.79
N VAL A 299 11.02 7.60 -3.54
CA VAL A 299 11.88 6.57 -4.11
C VAL A 299 10.97 5.55 -4.79
N ALA A 300 11.06 5.43 -6.11
CA ALA A 300 10.27 4.51 -6.91
C ALA A 300 11.19 3.61 -7.72
N TYR A 301 11.03 2.29 -7.62
CA TYR A 301 11.81 1.31 -8.38
C TYR A 301 10.98 0.03 -8.59
N VAL A 302 11.19 -0.71 -9.68
CA VAL A 302 10.44 -1.93 -10.04
C VAL A 302 8.94 -1.69 -10.22
N ASN A 303 8.55 -0.52 -10.72
CA ASN A 303 7.15 -0.27 -11.07
C ASN A 303 6.96 -0.40 -12.58
N ASN A 304 5.80 -0.89 -12.98
CA ASN A 304 5.31 -0.82 -14.35
C ASN A 304 4.51 0.47 -14.52
N ILE A 305 5.17 1.52 -15.01
CA ILE A 305 4.53 2.82 -15.23
C ILE A 305 4.08 2.87 -16.69
N THR A 306 2.77 2.80 -16.88
CA THR A 306 2.13 2.87 -18.19
C THR A 306 1.39 4.18 -18.36
N ASN A 307 1.33 4.64 -19.60
CA ASN A 307 0.58 5.82 -19.96
C ASN A 307 -0.44 5.47 -21.04
N SER A 308 -1.71 5.63 -20.70
CA SER A 308 -2.84 5.44 -21.61
C SER A 308 -3.32 6.74 -22.28
N GLY A 309 -2.85 7.93 -21.87
CA GLY A 309 -3.22 9.24 -22.44
C GLY A 309 -2.02 10.12 -22.83
N ALA A 310 -2.01 10.65 -24.05
CA ALA A 310 -0.90 11.30 -24.79
C ALA A 310 -0.07 12.46 -24.15
N VAL A 311 -0.01 12.65 -22.83
CA VAL A 311 0.77 13.69 -22.15
C VAL A 311 2.13 13.14 -21.70
N SER A 312 3.21 13.84 -22.07
CA SER A 312 4.61 13.41 -21.92
C SER A 312 5.22 13.54 -20.51
N SER A 313 4.42 13.75 -19.47
CA SER A 313 4.92 14.00 -18.12
C SER A 313 4.64 12.84 -17.19
N GLY A 314 5.38 11.73 -17.31
CA GLY A 314 5.26 10.60 -16.39
C GLY A 314 5.50 10.95 -14.91
N VAL A 315 6.27 12.01 -14.63
CA VAL A 315 6.55 12.50 -13.28
C VAL A 315 6.53 14.04 -13.20
N SER A 316 6.16 14.60 -12.04
CA SER A 316 6.47 15.97 -11.66
C SER A 316 7.23 16.04 -10.33
N GLY A 317 8.10 17.03 -10.15
CA GLY A 317 8.86 17.23 -8.91
C GLY A 317 10.24 16.58 -8.84
N THR A 318 10.78 16.44 -7.63
CA THR A 318 12.09 15.82 -7.36
C THR A 318 11.93 14.47 -6.67
N GLY A 319 12.60 13.43 -7.14
CA GLY A 319 12.61 12.11 -6.52
C GLY A 319 13.61 11.20 -7.20
N THR A 320 13.73 9.97 -6.70
CA THR A 320 14.53 8.91 -7.34
C THR A 320 13.55 7.95 -8.03
N TYR A 321 13.71 7.80 -9.34
CA TYR A 321 12.79 7.06 -10.21
C TYR A 321 13.53 6.09 -11.14
N ASP A 322 14.73 5.68 -10.72
CA ASP A 322 15.54 4.69 -11.38
C ASP A 322 14.86 3.31 -11.38
N HIS A 323 15.27 2.42 -12.29
CA HIS A 323 14.83 1.03 -12.32
C HIS A 323 13.30 0.83 -12.35
N ASN A 324 12.56 1.75 -12.96
CA ASN A 324 11.15 1.54 -13.32
C ASN A 324 11.04 1.23 -14.80
N TRP A 325 10.04 0.44 -15.18
CA TRP A 325 9.64 0.31 -16.57
C TRP A 325 8.68 1.44 -16.92
N TRP A 326 8.99 2.17 -17.99
CA TRP A 326 8.20 3.32 -18.44
C TRP A 326 7.40 2.98 -19.69
N GLY A 327 6.74 1.82 -19.72
CA GLY A 327 5.76 1.51 -20.77
C GLY A 327 6.30 1.72 -22.20
N SER A 328 5.54 2.49 -22.98
CA SER A 328 5.83 2.88 -24.36
C SER A 328 6.55 4.22 -24.49
N TYR A 329 7.03 4.81 -23.39
CA TYR A 329 7.73 6.09 -23.43
C TYR A 329 9.05 5.93 -24.19
N THR A 330 9.13 6.52 -25.39
CA THR A 330 10.35 6.57 -26.21
C THR A 330 11.23 7.78 -25.89
N VAL A 331 10.71 8.74 -25.13
CA VAL A 331 11.40 9.95 -24.70
C VAL A 331 11.36 10.02 -23.18
N GLN A 332 12.48 10.42 -22.60
CA GLN A 332 12.61 10.69 -21.17
C GLN A 332 11.48 11.62 -20.69
N PRO A 333 10.62 11.18 -19.74
CA PRO A 333 9.61 12.02 -19.16
C PRO A 333 10.21 13.27 -18.51
N ALA A 334 9.47 14.38 -18.56
CA ALA A 334 9.86 15.58 -17.84
C ALA A 334 10.06 15.26 -16.34
N ASN A 335 11.09 15.84 -15.72
CA ASN A 335 11.43 15.70 -14.30
C ASN A 335 11.97 14.34 -13.83
N VAL A 336 12.02 13.32 -14.70
CA VAL A 336 12.90 12.15 -14.46
C VAL A 336 14.32 12.60 -14.77
N SER A 337 15.30 12.34 -13.90
CA SER A 337 16.68 12.75 -14.18
C SER A 337 17.29 11.92 -15.31
N ALA A 338 18.33 12.42 -15.98
CA ALA A 338 19.00 11.65 -17.03
C ALA A 338 19.62 10.35 -16.48
N GLY A 339 20.08 10.37 -15.22
CA GLY A 339 20.58 9.19 -14.52
C GLY A 339 19.49 8.15 -14.27
N ASP A 340 18.37 8.56 -13.67
CA ASP A 340 17.23 7.66 -13.43
C ASP A 340 16.70 7.07 -14.75
N TRP A 341 16.66 7.89 -15.82
CA TRP A 341 16.22 7.44 -17.14
C TRP A 341 17.20 6.44 -17.77
N SER A 342 18.51 6.64 -17.61
CA SER A 342 19.51 5.67 -18.11
C SER A 342 19.47 4.34 -17.36
N GLU A 343 18.99 4.33 -16.11
CA GLU A 343 18.85 3.13 -15.28
C GLU A 343 17.43 2.52 -15.34
N ARG A 344 16.61 2.93 -16.31
CA ARG A 344 15.25 2.38 -16.46
C ARG A 344 15.26 0.92 -16.88
N LEU A 345 14.19 0.21 -16.52
CA LEU A 345 13.99 -1.18 -16.98
C LEU A 345 13.62 -1.19 -18.47
N GLY A 346 14.19 -2.15 -19.20
CA GLY A 346 13.93 -2.29 -20.63
C GLY A 346 12.61 -2.97 -20.98
N ALA A 347 12.02 -3.71 -20.04
CA ALA A 347 10.75 -4.41 -20.25
C ALA A 347 9.90 -4.35 -18.97
N ALA A 348 8.61 -4.69 -19.10
CA ALA A 348 7.70 -4.77 -17.96
C ALA A 348 8.22 -5.76 -16.92
N VAL A 349 8.02 -5.43 -15.65
CA VAL A 349 8.26 -6.30 -14.51
C VAL A 349 7.18 -7.39 -14.51
N ASP A 350 7.60 -8.65 -14.64
CA ASP A 350 6.71 -9.81 -14.46
C ASP A 350 6.72 -10.26 -12.99
N ALA A 351 7.92 -10.32 -12.40
CA ALA A 351 8.10 -10.63 -10.98
C ALA A 351 9.35 -9.96 -10.43
N TYR A 352 9.39 -9.77 -9.11
CA TYR A 352 10.59 -9.26 -8.45
C TYR A 352 10.76 -9.81 -7.04
N GLY A 353 11.96 -9.64 -6.49
CA GLY A 353 12.25 -9.99 -5.11
C GLY A 353 13.39 -9.17 -4.54
N ILE A 354 13.37 -8.98 -3.21
CA ILE A 354 14.44 -8.31 -2.48
C ILE A 354 15.45 -9.36 -2.02
N GLY A 355 16.69 -9.25 -2.51
CA GLY A 355 17.78 -10.21 -2.31
C GLY A 355 17.65 -11.48 -3.16
N SER A 356 16.43 -11.99 -3.38
CA SER A 356 16.20 -13.20 -4.18
C SER A 356 14.82 -13.23 -4.84
N LEU A 357 14.73 -13.84 -6.02
CA LEU A 357 13.51 -14.17 -6.74
C LEU A 357 13.60 -15.64 -7.19
N GLY A 358 12.85 -16.52 -6.53
CA GLY A 358 13.00 -17.97 -6.73
C GLY A 358 14.45 -18.41 -6.47
N ASN A 359 15.11 -18.95 -7.50
CA ASN A 359 16.51 -19.38 -7.44
C ASN A 359 17.51 -18.28 -7.88
N ALA A 360 17.02 -17.16 -8.42
CA ALA A 360 17.86 -16.00 -8.72
C ALA A 360 18.15 -15.23 -7.42
N SER A 361 19.38 -14.74 -7.25
CA SER A 361 19.76 -14.00 -6.05
C SER A 361 20.92 -13.03 -6.26
N ILE A 362 20.97 -12.03 -5.39
CA ILE A 362 22.04 -11.05 -5.28
C ILE A 362 22.39 -10.89 -3.80
N THR A 363 23.67 -11.07 -3.45
CA THR A 363 24.14 -11.04 -2.06
C THR A 363 25.51 -10.38 -1.94
N GLY A 364 25.84 -9.83 -0.77
CA GLY A 364 27.07 -9.07 -0.53
C GLY A 364 26.77 -7.62 -0.15
N GLY A 365 27.73 -6.72 -0.43
CA GLY A 365 27.64 -5.26 -0.32
C GLY A 365 26.80 -4.66 0.82
N THR A 366 26.28 -3.46 0.57
CA THR A 366 25.33 -2.73 1.43
C THR A 366 24.22 -2.13 0.57
N GLY A 367 23.00 -2.00 1.09
CA GLY A 367 21.86 -1.42 0.38
C GLY A 367 20.74 -2.43 0.17
N THR A 368 19.75 -2.08 -0.63
CA THR A 368 18.62 -2.97 -0.95
C THR A 368 18.89 -3.65 -2.27
N ALA A 369 19.26 -4.93 -2.23
CA ALA A 369 19.50 -5.72 -3.41
C ALA A 369 18.17 -6.18 -4.02
N VAL A 370 18.02 -6.05 -5.33
CA VAL A 370 16.77 -6.30 -6.05
C VAL A 370 17.03 -7.22 -7.23
N VAL A 371 16.16 -8.20 -7.40
CA VAL A 371 16.10 -9.07 -8.57
C VAL A 371 14.77 -8.85 -9.26
N VAL A 372 14.78 -8.55 -10.55
CA VAL A 372 13.60 -8.43 -11.40
C VAL A 372 13.67 -9.54 -12.45
N SER A 373 12.56 -10.23 -12.69
CA SER A 373 12.35 -11.03 -13.89
C SER A 373 11.35 -10.31 -14.79
N HIS A 374 11.69 -10.21 -16.06
CA HIS A 374 10.75 -9.78 -17.10
C HIS A 374 10.02 -10.97 -17.73
N GLY A 375 10.41 -12.20 -17.39
CA GLY A 375 9.93 -13.41 -18.04
C GLY A 375 10.70 -13.73 -19.32
N ARG A 376 10.03 -14.41 -20.26
CA ARG A 376 10.66 -15.08 -21.42
C ARG A 376 10.10 -14.67 -22.76
N GLY A 377 10.88 -14.93 -23.79
CA GLY A 377 10.46 -14.72 -25.17
C GLY A 377 10.44 -13.25 -25.56
N SER A 378 10.02 -12.98 -26.79
CA SER A 378 10.28 -11.68 -27.40
C SER A 378 9.50 -10.51 -26.82
N LEU A 379 8.33 -10.76 -26.25
CA LEU A 379 7.51 -9.72 -25.60
C LEU A 379 8.10 -9.22 -24.28
N ASN A 380 9.04 -9.96 -23.72
CA ASN A 380 9.65 -9.71 -22.42
C ASN A 380 11.13 -9.29 -22.56
N ALA A 381 11.61 -9.15 -23.79
CA ALA A 381 12.98 -8.75 -24.01
C ALA A 381 13.13 -7.24 -23.77
N PRO A 382 14.23 -6.81 -23.14
CA PRO A 382 14.53 -5.40 -22.93
C PRO A 382 14.50 -4.61 -24.25
N PHE A 383 13.79 -3.48 -24.26
CA PHE A 383 13.72 -2.52 -25.37
C PHE A 383 13.28 -3.14 -26.71
N ASP A 384 12.46 -4.20 -26.64
CA ASP A 384 12.06 -5.01 -27.79
C ASP A 384 13.24 -5.64 -28.56
N GLN A 385 14.44 -5.66 -27.96
CA GLN A 385 15.67 -6.25 -28.50
C GLN A 385 15.72 -7.76 -28.23
N ALA A 386 14.58 -8.41 -28.40
CA ALA A 386 14.50 -9.85 -28.39
C ALA A 386 15.27 -10.41 -29.56
N THR A 387 15.95 -11.54 -29.36
CA THR A 387 15.93 -12.53 -30.44
C THR A 387 15.46 -13.89 -29.99
N VAL A 388 14.63 -14.43 -30.87
CA VAL A 388 14.24 -15.83 -30.84
C VAL A 388 15.48 -16.60 -31.28
N ALA A 389 16.35 -16.89 -30.32
CA ALA A 389 17.49 -17.76 -30.55
C ALA A 389 16.94 -19.15 -30.89
N ASP A 390 16.88 -19.43 -32.19
CA ASP A 390 16.64 -20.72 -32.80
C ASP A 390 15.45 -21.50 -32.23
N GLY A 391 14.22 -21.04 -32.51
CA GLY A 391 13.00 -21.83 -32.30
C GLY A 391 13.01 -22.81 -31.11
N ASN A 392 13.13 -22.30 -29.87
CA ASN A 392 12.55 -22.84 -28.61
C ASN A 392 13.43 -23.02 -27.35
N THR A 393 14.62 -22.43 -27.14
CA THR A 393 15.19 -22.53 -25.77
C THR A 393 16.07 -21.37 -25.30
N GLN A 394 15.41 -20.27 -24.90
CA GLN A 394 15.98 -19.37 -23.88
C GLN A 394 16.23 -20.19 -22.60
N CYS A 395 17.42 -20.07 -22.01
CA CYS A 395 17.83 -20.90 -20.86
C CYS A 395 17.73 -20.20 -19.50
N SER A 396 17.22 -18.99 -19.47
CA SER A 396 16.87 -18.23 -18.27
C SER A 396 15.71 -17.29 -18.62
N ASP A 397 15.13 -16.60 -17.64
CA ASP A 397 14.36 -15.39 -17.94
C ASP A 397 15.31 -14.25 -18.33
N TYR A 398 14.78 -13.13 -18.80
CA TYR A 398 15.50 -11.86 -18.77
C TYR A 398 15.44 -11.33 -17.34
N TYR A 399 16.61 -11.15 -16.71
CA TYR A 399 16.72 -10.68 -15.34
C TYR A 399 17.38 -9.30 -15.28
N ASP A 400 16.90 -8.44 -14.40
CA ASP A 400 17.63 -7.25 -13.96
C ASP A 400 18.09 -7.45 -12.51
N PHE A 401 19.38 -7.19 -12.25
CA PHE A 401 19.97 -7.23 -10.91
C PHE A 401 20.50 -5.85 -10.57
N PHE A 402 19.97 -5.26 -9.49
CA PHE A 402 20.43 -3.94 -9.07
C PHE A 402 20.41 -3.73 -7.57
N VAL A 403 20.98 -2.61 -7.14
CA VAL A 403 21.09 -2.25 -5.73
C VAL A 403 20.62 -0.83 -5.51
N GLN A 404 19.57 -0.68 -4.72
CA GLN A 404 19.06 0.61 -4.30
C GLN A 404 19.86 1.19 -3.14
N SER A 405 20.35 2.42 -3.31
CA SER A 405 21.12 3.19 -2.31
C SER A 405 22.28 2.42 -1.69
N GLY A 406 23.01 1.67 -2.51
CA GLY A 406 24.00 0.71 -2.06
C GLY A 406 25.46 0.98 -2.44
N SER A 407 26.35 0.11 -1.96
CA SER A 407 27.77 0.14 -2.29
C SER A 407 28.43 -1.22 -2.05
N GLY A 408 29.65 -1.40 -2.55
CA GLY A 408 30.48 -2.58 -2.31
C GLY A 408 30.46 -3.60 -3.43
N THR A 409 30.79 -4.84 -3.06
CA THR A 409 30.97 -5.98 -3.96
C THR A 409 29.90 -7.04 -3.72
N TRP A 410 29.40 -7.60 -4.80
CA TRP A 410 28.24 -8.46 -4.85
C TRP A 410 28.54 -9.78 -5.54
N THR A 411 27.65 -10.73 -5.28
CA THR A 411 27.58 -12.02 -5.96
C THR A 411 26.16 -12.18 -6.49
N VAL A 412 26.04 -12.33 -7.81
CA VAL A 412 24.80 -12.60 -8.52
C VAL A 412 24.75 -14.08 -8.86
N ASN A 413 23.64 -14.75 -8.55
CA ASN A 413 23.35 -16.10 -9.01
C ASN A 413 22.14 -16.04 -9.94
N MET A 414 22.33 -16.48 -11.19
CA MET A 414 21.28 -16.56 -12.19
C MET A 414 20.92 -18.03 -12.45
N PRO A 415 19.63 -18.41 -12.37
CA PRO A 415 19.21 -19.78 -12.62
C PRO A 415 19.21 -20.11 -14.10
N ILE A 416 19.54 -21.37 -14.38
CA ILE A 416 19.54 -21.95 -15.73
C ILE A 416 18.55 -23.10 -15.77
N ASP A 417 17.81 -23.19 -16.87
CA ASP A 417 16.80 -24.22 -17.07
C ASP A 417 17.36 -25.63 -17.22
N LEU A 418 16.48 -26.59 -16.91
CA LEU A 418 16.76 -28.02 -16.97
C LEU A 418 16.32 -28.71 -18.26
N GLY A 419 16.00 -27.93 -19.28
CA GLY A 419 15.66 -28.45 -20.60
C GLY A 419 16.85 -29.13 -21.27
N THR A 420 16.60 -30.11 -22.14
CA THR A 420 17.65 -30.78 -22.93
C THR A 420 18.43 -29.81 -23.83
N GLY A 421 17.80 -28.71 -24.26
CA GLY A 421 18.45 -27.57 -24.93
C GLY A 421 19.32 -26.71 -24.01
N CYS A 422 19.15 -26.80 -22.68
CA CYS A 422 19.90 -26.03 -21.69
C CYS A 422 20.94 -26.84 -20.91
N ASP A 423 20.80 -28.16 -20.79
CA ASP A 423 21.58 -28.98 -19.83
C ASP A 423 22.57 -29.99 -20.44
N SER A 424 22.40 -30.45 -21.70
CA SER A 424 23.08 -31.70 -22.12
C SER A 424 24.60 -31.62 -22.40
N VAL A 425 25.18 -30.44 -22.64
CA VAL A 425 26.65 -30.23 -22.79
C VAL A 425 27.03 -28.84 -22.30
N TYR A 426 26.82 -28.57 -21.01
CA TYR A 426 26.99 -27.22 -20.46
C TYR A 426 28.47 -26.82 -20.33
N ASN A 427 29.04 -26.23 -21.38
CA ASN A 427 30.20 -25.34 -21.26
C ASN A 427 29.73 -24.01 -20.63
N ASN A 428 30.60 -23.02 -20.46
CA ASN A 428 30.28 -21.78 -19.73
C ASN A 428 29.42 -20.83 -20.57
N ARG A 429 28.26 -21.31 -21.05
CA ARG A 429 27.31 -20.59 -21.90
C ARG A 429 27.19 -19.17 -21.40
N LYS A 430 27.50 -18.25 -22.30
CA LYS A 430 27.80 -16.87 -21.98
C LYS A 430 26.55 -16.21 -21.37
N VAL A 431 26.71 -15.60 -20.21
CA VAL A 431 25.74 -14.60 -19.74
C VAL A 431 25.98 -13.37 -20.57
N PHE A 432 24.91 -12.85 -21.13
CA PHE A 432 24.94 -11.63 -21.91
C PHE A 432 24.32 -10.51 -21.09
N SER A 433 25.00 -9.38 -21.05
CA SER A 433 24.49 -8.14 -20.49
C SER A 433 24.08 -7.22 -21.63
N PHE A 434 22.90 -6.62 -21.50
CA PHE A 434 22.43 -5.63 -22.46
C PHE A 434 23.20 -4.31 -22.32
N ASP A 435 23.59 -3.69 -23.43
CA ASP A 435 24.26 -2.38 -23.39
C ASP A 435 23.25 -1.24 -23.24
N VAL A 436 22.99 -0.84 -22.00
CA VAL A 436 22.17 0.34 -21.67
C VAL A 436 22.90 1.68 -21.92
N GLY A 437 24.22 1.65 -22.14
CA GLY A 437 25.02 2.86 -22.38
C GLY A 437 24.95 3.35 -23.82
N THR A 438 24.66 2.44 -24.76
CA THR A 438 24.57 2.76 -26.19
C THR A 438 23.15 3.14 -26.59
N ALA A 439 22.97 4.39 -27.05
CA ALA A 439 21.65 4.91 -27.41
C ALA A 439 20.91 4.08 -28.48
N SER A 440 21.64 3.51 -29.45
CA SER A 440 21.04 2.65 -30.50
C SER A 440 20.49 1.33 -29.97
N CYS A 441 20.92 0.89 -28.80
CA CYS A 441 20.35 -0.29 -28.16
C CYS A 441 19.01 0.04 -27.48
N MET A 442 18.89 1.26 -26.98
CA MET A 442 17.70 1.72 -26.26
C MET A 442 16.58 2.23 -27.15
N ASP A 443 16.85 2.58 -28.42
CA ASP A 443 15.89 3.27 -29.28
C ASP A 443 14.88 2.34 -29.99
N GLY A 444 15.00 1.03 -29.79
CA GLY A 444 14.10 0.01 -30.36
C GLY A 444 14.09 -0.02 -31.89
N SER A 445 14.96 0.75 -32.57
CA SER A 445 14.92 0.96 -34.01
C SER A 445 15.73 -0.09 -34.77
N GLY A 446 15.27 -1.34 -34.64
CA GLY A 446 15.89 -2.51 -35.26
C GLY A 446 16.71 -3.33 -34.27
N VAL A 447 16.90 -4.61 -34.62
CA VAL A 447 17.67 -5.54 -33.80
C VAL A 447 19.15 -5.34 -34.08
N ASP A 448 19.87 -4.69 -33.17
CA ASP A 448 21.32 -4.51 -33.27
C ASP A 448 22.05 -5.59 -32.44
N PRO A 449 22.81 -6.49 -33.09
CA PRO A 449 23.55 -7.51 -32.37
C PRO A 449 24.67 -6.99 -31.47
N ALA A 450 25.08 -5.73 -31.62
CA ALA A 450 26.06 -5.11 -30.73
C ALA A 450 25.48 -4.81 -29.33
N CYS A 451 24.18 -4.96 -29.12
CA CYS A 451 23.53 -4.59 -27.87
C CYS A 451 23.65 -5.64 -26.77
N TRP A 452 24.12 -6.84 -27.08
CA TRP A 452 24.33 -7.88 -26.07
C TRP A 452 25.81 -8.22 -25.96
N ASN A 453 26.40 -7.86 -24.83
CA ASN A 453 27.81 -8.10 -24.55
C ASN A 453 27.99 -9.37 -23.73
N SER A 454 28.92 -10.24 -24.12
CA SER A 454 29.28 -11.39 -23.30
C SER A 454 30.00 -10.94 -22.03
N LEU A 455 29.45 -11.27 -20.87
CA LEU A 455 30.10 -10.98 -19.59
C LEU A 455 31.48 -11.65 -19.48
N VAL A 456 31.63 -12.87 -19.99
CA VAL A 456 32.91 -13.61 -19.95
C VAL A 456 33.97 -12.91 -20.79
N ASP A 457 33.60 -12.46 -22.00
CA ASP A 457 34.53 -11.74 -22.88
C ASP A 457 34.93 -10.37 -22.27
N ASN A 458 34.07 -9.80 -21.41
CA ASN A 458 34.33 -8.61 -20.60
C ASN A 458 35.04 -8.90 -19.26
N GLY A 459 35.53 -10.13 -19.05
CA GLY A 459 36.34 -10.49 -17.89
C GLY A 459 35.57 -10.92 -16.64
N ALA A 460 34.26 -11.12 -16.73
CA ALA A 460 33.46 -11.65 -15.62
C ALA A 460 33.88 -13.07 -15.25
N ILE A 461 34.03 -13.31 -13.94
CA ILE A 461 34.30 -14.64 -13.40
C ILE A 461 32.96 -15.34 -13.17
N LEU A 462 32.59 -16.21 -14.10
CA LEU A 462 31.39 -17.04 -14.01
C LEU A 462 31.76 -18.45 -13.55
N THR A 463 31.16 -18.89 -12.44
CA THR A 463 31.29 -20.27 -11.96
C THR A 463 29.94 -20.96 -12.00
N GLN A 464 29.91 -22.17 -12.55
CA GLN A 464 28.75 -23.03 -12.44
C GLN A 464 28.68 -23.61 -11.03
N VAL A 465 27.50 -23.50 -10.40
CA VAL A 465 27.27 -24.05 -9.06
C VAL A 465 26.10 -25.03 -9.14
N PRO A 466 26.30 -26.31 -8.77
CA PRO A 466 25.19 -27.24 -8.61
C PRO A 466 24.21 -26.73 -7.55
N PHE A 467 22.92 -26.72 -7.86
CA PHE A 467 21.88 -26.26 -6.94
C PHE A 467 20.63 -27.15 -7.01
N GLY A 468 20.63 -28.23 -6.22
CA GLY A 468 19.59 -29.24 -6.30
C GLY A 468 19.55 -29.89 -7.69
N SER A 469 18.40 -29.86 -8.35
CA SER A 469 18.28 -30.25 -9.75
C SER A 469 18.78 -29.18 -10.71
N TYR A 470 18.86 -27.91 -10.31
CA TYR A 470 19.20 -26.75 -11.14
C TYR A 470 20.71 -26.49 -11.22
N ARG A 471 21.11 -25.70 -12.23
CA ARG A 471 22.42 -25.07 -12.29
C ARG A 471 22.26 -23.56 -12.07
N LEU A 472 23.18 -22.98 -11.32
CA LEU A 472 23.32 -21.53 -11.19
C LEU A 472 24.59 -21.09 -11.93
N LEU A 473 24.48 -20.00 -12.69
CA LEU A 473 25.64 -19.22 -13.08
C LEU A 473 25.88 -18.16 -12.00
N ARG A 474 27.02 -18.28 -11.33
CA ARG A 474 27.44 -17.32 -10.31
C ARG A 474 28.44 -16.33 -10.89
N TRP A 475 28.06 -15.07 -10.91
CA TRP A 475 28.93 -13.93 -11.19
C TRP A 475 29.39 -13.32 -9.86
N SER A 476 30.67 -13.49 -9.54
CA SER A 476 31.25 -13.03 -8.27
C SER A 476 32.11 -11.78 -8.48
N GLY A 477 32.25 -10.96 -7.43
CA GLY A 477 33.13 -9.80 -7.48
C GLY A 477 32.53 -8.59 -8.17
N VAL A 478 31.21 -8.57 -8.38
CA VAL A 478 30.50 -7.52 -9.12
C VAL A 478 30.44 -6.25 -8.30
N THR A 479 30.83 -5.12 -8.86
CA THR A 479 30.70 -3.82 -8.20
C THR A 479 29.27 -3.32 -8.26
N THR A 480 28.90 -2.40 -7.38
CA THR A 480 27.57 -1.78 -7.41
C THR A 480 27.32 -1.01 -8.71
N ALA A 481 28.35 -0.42 -9.31
CA ALA A 481 28.25 0.30 -10.57
C ALA A 481 27.95 -0.62 -11.77
N GLU A 482 28.39 -1.88 -11.72
CA GLU A 482 28.06 -2.90 -12.73
C GLU A 482 26.63 -3.45 -12.57
N LEU A 483 25.93 -3.07 -11.50
CA LEU A 483 24.57 -3.52 -11.17
C LEU A 483 23.55 -2.36 -11.26
N GLN A 484 23.75 -1.43 -12.19
CA GLN A 484 22.81 -0.32 -12.42
C GLN A 484 21.67 -0.71 -13.38
N GLY A 485 21.05 -1.89 -13.14
CA GLY A 485 19.87 -2.31 -13.90
C GLY A 485 20.20 -2.69 -15.33
N THR A 486 21.28 -3.45 -15.51
CA THR A 486 21.67 -3.99 -16.81
C THR A 486 21.01 -5.35 -17.03
N PRO A 487 20.10 -5.49 -18.02
CA PRO A 487 19.43 -6.75 -18.25
C PRO A 487 20.42 -7.86 -18.58
N LEU A 488 20.25 -9.01 -17.93
CA LEU A 488 21.04 -10.21 -18.10
C LEU A 488 20.19 -11.34 -18.67
N VAL A 489 20.79 -12.14 -19.53
CA VAL A 489 20.19 -13.37 -20.04
C VAL A 489 21.25 -14.44 -20.26
N SER A 490 20.91 -15.70 -20.03
CA SER A 490 21.72 -16.83 -20.51
C SER A 490 21.48 -17.05 -22.00
N GLY A 491 22.56 -17.14 -22.77
CA GLY A 491 22.49 -17.54 -24.18
C GLY A 491 21.88 -18.93 -24.42
N ASN A 492 21.69 -19.24 -25.69
CA ASN A 492 21.14 -20.52 -26.16
C ASN A 492 22.19 -21.64 -26.16
N GLN A 493 21.85 -22.76 -26.80
CA GLN A 493 22.70 -23.96 -26.81
C GLN A 493 23.98 -23.89 -27.64
N ASP A 494 24.09 -22.88 -28.51
CA ASP A 494 25.15 -22.76 -29.52
C ASP A 494 26.17 -21.65 -29.17
N ASP A 495 26.15 -21.16 -27.92
CA ASP A 495 27.01 -20.05 -27.44
C ASP A 495 26.86 -18.73 -28.21
N LEU A 496 25.77 -18.59 -28.95
CA LEU A 496 25.47 -17.38 -29.70
C LEU A 496 24.91 -16.30 -28.77
N ASP A 497 25.30 -15.05 -29.04
CA ASP A 497 24.67 -13.93 -28.36
C ASP A 497 23.16 -13.90 -28.66
N PRO A 498 22.35 -13.25 -27.81
CA PRO A 498 20.90 -13.14 -27.96
C PRO A 498 20.47 -12.35 -29.19
N THR A 499 21.34 -12.15 -30.18
CA THR A 499 21.11 -11.41 -31.42
C THR A 499 21.81 -11.98 -32.68
N ALA A 500 22.76 -12.91 -32.54
CA ALA A 500 23.71 -13.32 -33.58
C ALA A 500 23.08 -14.05 -34.78
N ILE A 501 21.86 -14.57 -34.66
CA ILE A 501 21.20 -15.33 -35.74
C ILE A 501 20.59 -14.40 -36.80
N ASN A 502 20.27 -13.14 -36.49
CA ASN A 502 19.80 -12.19 -37.49
C ASN A 502 20.87 -11.92 -38.59
N LEU A 503 22.16 -12.15 -38.31
CA LEU A 503 23.24 -12.04 -39.29
C LEU A 503 23.46 -13.32 -40.10
N LEU A 504 23.13 -14.50 -39.54
CA LEU A 504 23.25 -15.79 -40.25
C LEU A 504 22.08 -16.03 -41.21
N GLY A 505 20.93 -15.38 -41.00
CA GLY A 505 19.76 -15.45 -41.88
C GLY A 505 19.89 -14.68 -43.21
N PHE A 506 20.86 -13.77 -43.35
CA PHE A 506 21.13 -13.05 -44.61
C PHE A 506 22.37 -13.58 -45.35
N GLY A 507 23.15 -14.45 -44.72
CA GLY A 507 24.28 -15.15 -45.35
C GLY A 507 23.84 -16.48 -45.95
N SER A 508 23.49 -16.48 -47.24
CA SER A 508 23.31 -17.70 -48.06
C SER A 508 22.00 -18.48 -47.90
N GLN A 509 20.86 -17.85 -48.20
CA GLN A 509 19.99 -18.46 -49.20
C GLN A 509 20.26 -17.80 -50.54
N ASN A 510 21.18 -18.41 -51.29
CA ASN A 510 21.30 -18.19 -52.72
C ASN A 510 19.88 -18.15 -53.33
N SER A 511 19.52 -17.01 -53.90
CA SER A 511 18.39 -16.83 -54.78
C SER A 511 18.58 -17.68 -56.05
N VAL A 512 18.41 -18.99 -55.92
CA VAL A 512 18.15 -19.91 -57.05
C VAL A 512 16.64 -20.03 -57.31
N GLY A 513 15.80 -19.35 -56.50
CA GLY A 513 14.34 -19.54 -56.48
C GLY A 513 13.52 -18.83 -57.57
N THR A 514 14.05 -17.90 -58.36
CA THR A 514 13.24 -17.17 -59.37
C THR A 514 13.67 -17.36 -60.82
N LEU A 515 14.86 -17.93 -61.08
CA LEU A 515 15.29 -18.24 -62.46
C LEU A 515 14.90 -19.65 -62.91
N LEU A 516 14.66 -20.60 -62.00
CA LEU A 516 14.31 -21.97 -62.38
C LEU A 516 12.89 -22.09 -63.00
N PRO A 517 11.83 -21.41 -62.47
CA PRO A 517 10.52 -21.42 -63.11
C PRO A 517 10.53 -20.67 -64.44
N ALA A 518 11.31 -19.59 -64.54
CA ALA A 518 11.45 -18.81 -65.77
C ALA A 518 12.22 -19.58 -66.85
N ALA A 519 13.28 -20.31 -66.50
CA ALA A 519 14.04 -21.14 -67.42
C ALA A 519 13.25 -22.37 -67.89
N ILE A 520 12.48 -23.02 -67.01
CA ILE A 520 11.58 -24.13 -67.39
C ILE A 520 10.43 -23.62 -68.28
N GLY A 521 9.87 -22.44 -67.98
CA GLY A 521 8.86 -21.79 -68.81
C GLY A 521 9.38 -21.42 -70.21
N LEU A 522 10.60 -20.87 -70.31
CA LEU A 522 11.22 -20.52 -71.59
C LEU A 522 11.55 -21.76 -72.43
N SER A 523 11.97 -22.85 -71.76
CA SER A 523 12.27 -24.14 -72.41
C SER A 523 11.00 -24.82 -72.96
N LEU A 524 9.89 -24.74 -72.21
CA LEU A 524 8.58 -25.24 -72.65
C LEU A 524 8.01 -24.42 -73.82
N LEU A 525 8.17 -23.10 -73.81
CA LEU A 525 7.76 -22.22 -74.92
C LEU A 525 8.60 -22.46 -76.18
N MET A 526 9.91 -22.72 -76.04
CA MET A 526 10.77 -23.11 -77.17
C MET A 526 10.43 -24.51 -77.70
N GLY A 527 10.11 -25.46 -76.84
CA GLY A 527 9.64 -26.79 -77.25
C GLY A 527 8.31 -26.75 -78.01
N LEU A 528 7.34 -25.98 -77.51
CA LEU A 528 6.02 -25.80 -78.14
C LEU A 528 6.09 -25.06 -79.49
N SER A 529 6.95 -24.05 -79.62
CA SER A 529 7.14 -23.33 -80.89
C SER A 529 7.80 -24.21 -81.97
N LEU A 530 8.74 -25.09 -81.61
CA LEU A 530 9.31 -26.07 -82.54
C LEU A 530 8.30 -27.12 -83.02
N ILE A 531 7.39 -27.57 -82.14
CA ILE A 531 6.30 -28.50 -82.49
C ILE A 531 5.29 -27.83 -83.44
N LEU A 532 4.92 -26.56 -83.18
CA LEU A 532 4.01 -25.80 -84.03
C LEU A 532 4.61 -25.45 -85.40
N ILE A 533 5.92 -25.19 -85.47
CA ILE A 533 6.62 -24.95 -86.75
C ILE A 533 6.73 -26.24 -87.58
N ARG A 534 6.96 -27.41 -86.96
CA ARG A 534 6.94 -28.70 -87.67
C ARG A 534 5.55 -29.04 -88.22
N ARG A 535 4.48 -28.70 -87.50
CA ARG A 535 3.09 -28.96 -87.94
C ARG A 535 2.59 -28.06 -89.07
N ARG A 536 3.32 -26.98 -89.41
CA ARG A 536 3.04 -26.12 -90.57
C ARG A 536 3.87 -26.47 -91.81
N ARG A 537 4.83 -27.39 -91.69
CA ARG A 537 5.71 -27.84 -92.80
C ARG A 537 5.45 -29.27 -93.27
N ALA A 538 4.53 -29.99 -92.61
CA ALA A 538 3.87 -31.19 -93.12
C ALA A 538 2.45 -30.80 -93.50
#